data_AF-A0A3G6PM55-F1
#
_entry.id   AF-A0A3G6PM55-F1
#
_cell.length_a   1.000
_cell.length_b   1.000
_cell.length_c   1.000
_cell.angle_alpha   90.00
_cell.angle_beta   90.00
_cell.angle_gamma   90.00
#
_symmetry.space_group_name_H-M   'P 1'
#
loop_
_entity.id
_entity.type
_entity.pdbx_description
1 polymer ?
#
loop_
_entity_poly.entity_id
_entity_poly.type
_entity_poly.pdbx_seq_one_letter_code
_entity_poly.pdbx_strand_id
1 'polypeptide(L)'
;MYPFKDRIFTIKILNLNMKKSKYSELQVFGILKEQEQGKSVIEICRNHGITQGTFYRWKSKYSGMESSDIQKMRELESENSKLKKLYAERCLEIEALKDVLSKKW
;
A
#
# COMPACT_ATOMS: atom_id res chain seq x y z
N MET A 1 6.39 -4.33 -22.12
CA MET A 1 5.97 -3.01 -21.60
C MET A 1 4.95 -3.26 -20.49
N TYR A 2 5.36 -3.35 -19.21
CA TYR A 2 4.41 -3.50 -18.09
C TYR A 2 4.44 -2.24 -17.20
N PRO A 3 3.78 -1.14 -17.63
CA PRO A 3 3.78 0.16 -16.95
C PRO A 3 3.04 0.18 -15.59
N PHE A 4 2.40 -0.93 -15.22
CA PHE A 4 1.63 -1.06 -14.00
C PHE A 4 2.47 -1.49 -12.78
N LYS A 5 3.45 -2.39 -12.97
CA LYS A 5 4.34 -2.82 -11.87
C LYS A 5 5.17 -1.67 -11.32
N ASP A 6 5.62 -0.76 -12.20
CA ASP A 6 6.46 0.38 -11.82
C ASP A 6 5.69 1.42 -10.99
N ARG A 7 4.41 1.66 -11.28
CA ARG A 7 3.58 2.59 -10.49
C ARG A 7 3.24 2.04 -9.11
N ILE A 8 2.88 0.76 -9.01
CA ILE A 8 2.65 0.12 -7.70
C ILE A 8 3.92 0.13 -6.86
N PHE A 9 5.07 -0.18 -7.46
CA PHE A 9 6.36 -0.15 -6.75
C PHE A 9 6.70 1.25 -6.25
N THR A 10 6.50 2.28 -7.09
CA THR A 10 6.72 3.68 -6.72
C THR A 10 5.80 4.11 -5.57
N ILE A 11 4.52 3.74 -5.62
CA ILE A 11 3.55 4.02 -4.55
C ILE A 11 3.97 3.36 -3.24
N LYS A 12 4.53 2.14 -3.30
CA LYS A 12 5.03 1.42 -2.12
C LYS A 12 6.21 2.16 -1.48
N ILE A 13 7.18 2.62 -2.27
CA ILE A 13 8.31 3.42 -1.78
C ILE A 13 7.83 4.74 -1.16
N LEU A 14 6.86 5.41 -1.78
CA LEU A 14 6.25 6.62 -1.21
C LEU A 14 5.50 6.31 0.11
N ASN A 15 4.81 5.18 0.21
CA ASN A 15 4.12 4.74 1.43
C ASN A 15 5.10 4.42 2.57
N LEU A 16 6.30 3.91 2.29
CA LEU A 16 7.32 3.66 3.32
C LEU A 16 7.80 4.97 3.99
N ASN A 17 7.81 6.08 3.26
CA ASN A 17 8.23 7.39 3.75
C ASN A 17 7.09 8.27 4.30
N MET A 18 5.83 7.84 4.19
CA MET A 18 4.68 8.56 4.73
C MET A 18 4.27 8.02 6.09
N LYS A 19 3.86 8.91 7.00
CA LYS A 19 3.18 8.51 8.23
C LYS A 19 1.93 7.69 7.87
N LYS A 20 1.66 6.62 8.63
CA LYS A 20 0.48 5.77 8.43
C LYS A 20 -0.77 6.65 8.36
N SER A 21 -1.45 6.60 7.21
CA SER A 21 -2.69 7.35 6.98
C SER A 21 -3.80 6.77 7.86
N LYS A 22 -4.64 7.64 8.44
CA LYS A 22 -5.89 7.24 9.11
C LYS A 22 -6.89 6.61 8.13
N TYR A 23 -6.80 6.98 6.86
CA TYR A 23 -7.67 6.47 5.79
C TYR A 23 -7.01 5.27 5.11
N SER A 24 -7.79 4.19 4.96
CA SER A 24 -7.44 3.07 4.10
C SER A 24 -7.42 3.48 2.63
N GLU A 25 -6.71 2.72 1.81
CA GLU A 25 -6.56 3.05 0.39
C GLU A 25 -7.88 2.94 -0.38
N LEU A 26 -8.77 2.02 -0.01
CA LEU A 26 -10.13 1.98 -0.57
C LEU A 26 -10.98 3.18 -0.16
N GLN A 27 -10.85 3.66 1.08
CA GLN A 27 -11.54 4.87 1.51
C GLN A 27 -11.05 6.08 0.73
N VAL A 28 -9.73 6.22 0.56
CA VAL A 28 -9.14 7.28 -0.28
C VAL A 28 -9.66 7.20 -1.71
N PHE A 29 -9.71 6.00 -2.29
CA PHE A 29 -10.24 5.80 -3.65
C PHE A 29 -11.72 6.17 -3.76
N GLY A 30 -12.55 5.76 -2.80
CA GLY A 30 -13.97 6.15 -2.74
C GLY A 30 -14.15 7.66 -2.69
N ILE A 31 -13.36 8.35 -1.87
CA ILE A 31 -13.35 9.82 -1.77
C ILE A 31 -12.96 10.49 -3.09
N LEU A 32 -11.96 9.95 -3.81
CA LEU A 32 -11.56 10.48 -5.11
C LEU A 32 -12.65 10.26 -6.18
N LYS A 33 -13.35 9.12 -6.13
CA LYS A 33 -14.44 8.79 -7.06
C LYS A 33 -15.65 9.70 -6.90
N GLU A 34 -15.92 10.23 -5.71
CA GLU A 34 -16.96 11.25 -5.51
C GLU A 34 -16.74 12.50 -6.36
N GLN A 35 -15.47 12.88 -6.62
CA GLN A 35 -15.15 14.00 -7.50
C GLN A 35 -15.40 13.66 -8.97
N GLU A 36 -15.18 12.40 -9.38
CA GLU A 36 -15.51 11.92 -10.73
C GLU A 36 -17.02 11.87 -10.96
N GLN A 37 -17.79 11.65 -9.89
CA GLN A 37 -19.25 11.70 -9.89
C GLN A 37 -19.81 13.15 -9.85
N GLY A 38 -18.95 14.16 -9.89
CA GLY A 38 -19.34 15.56 -10.02
C GLY A 38 -19.43 16.35 -8.71
N LYS A 39 -19.09 15.77 -7.55
CA LYS A 39 -19.03 16.54 -6.31
C LYS A 39 -17.85 17.50 -6.31
N SER A 40 -18.04 18.68 -5.72
CA SER A 40 -16.96 19.67 -5.60
C SER A 40 -15.90 19.22 -4.58
N VAL A 41 -14.63 19.53 -4.84
CA VAL A 41 -13.53 19.22 -3.91
C VAL A 41 -13.75 19.87 -2.54
N ILE A 42 -14.38 21.05 -2.50
CA ILE A 42 -14.70 21.76 -1.26
C ILE A 42 -15.70 20.97 -0.41
N GLU A 43 -16.75 20.43 -1.04
CA GLU A 43 -17.75 19.61 -0.37
C GLU A 43 -17.15 18.29 0.13
N ILE A 44 -16.35 17.62 -0.70
CA ILE A 44 -15.66 16.39 -0.33
C ILE A 44 -14.75 16.63 0.88
N CYS A 45 -13.99 17.73 0.87
CA CYS A 45 -13.11 18.10 1.98
C CYS A 45 -13.89 18.32 3.28
N ARG A 46 -15.06 18.97 3.22
CA ARG A 46 -15.94 19.18 4.37
C ARG A 46 -16.54 17.89 4.88
N ASN A 47 -17.09 17.05 4.00
CA ASN A 47 -17.77 15.81 4.36
C ASN A 47 -16.81 14.79 5.00
N HIS A 48 -15.58 14.71 4.50
CA HIS A 48 -14.59 13.73 4.97
C HIS A 48 -13.62 14.30 6.01
N GLY A 49 -13.73 15.59 6.34
CA GLY A 49 -12.85 16.26 7.30
C GLY A 49 -11.38 16.31 6.86
N ILE A 50 -11.13 16.46 5.55
CA ILE A 50 -9.79 16.48 4.96
C ILE A 50 -9.47 17.87 4.39
N THR A 51 -8.18 18.19 4.29
CA THR A 51 -7.72 19.42 3.64
C THR A 51 -7.64 19.22 2.11
N GLN A 52 -7.81 20.29 1.34
CA GLN A 52 -7.65 20.24 -0.12
C GLN A 52 -6.26 19.73 -0.54
N GLY A 53 -5.21 20.15 0.17
CA GLY A 53 -3.85 19.64 -0.09
C GLY A 53 -3.73 18.12 0.11
N THR A 54 -4.51 17.54 1.03
CA THR A 54 -4.60 16.09 1.20
C THR A 54 -5.32 15.43 0.05
N PHE A 55 -6.44 15.99 -0.39
CA PHE A 55 -7.18 15.51 -1.54
C PHE A 55 -6.32 15.48 -2.81
N TYR A 56 -5.62 16.57 -3.14
CA TYR A 56 -4.78 16.62 -4.35
C TYR A 56 -3.55 15.73 -4.27
N ARG A 57 -2.96 15.56 -3.09
CA ARG A 57 -1.87 14.58 -2.89
C ARG A 57 -2.36 13.15 -3.16
N TRP A 58 -3.55 12.80 -2.66
CA TRP A 58 -4.16 11.51 -2.98
C TRP A 58 -4.50 11.39 -4.45
N LYS A 59 -5.08 12.43 -5.07
CA LYS A 59 -5.39 12.44 -6.49
C LYS A 59 -4.14 12.19 -7.33
N SER A 60 -3.03 12.88 -7.06
CA SER A 60 -1.77 12.66 -7.79
C SER A 60 -1.20 11.26 -7.59
N LYS A 61 -1.39 10.67 -6.40
CA LYS A 61 -0.90 9.33 -6.08
C LYS A 61 -1.73 8.22 -6.72
N TYR A 62 -3.05 8.39 -6.73
CA TYR A 62 -4.00 7.36 -7.15
C TYR A 62 -4.63 7.61 -8.52
N SER A 63 -4.26 8.71 -9.22
CA SER A 63 -4.79 9.03 -10.54
C SER A 63 -4.48 7.93 -11.56
N GLY A 64 -5.50 7.54 -12.34
CA GLY A 64 -5.38 6.55 -13.40
C GLY A 64 -5.18 5.12 -12.90
N MET A 65 -5.60 4.82 -11.66
CA MET A 65 -5.81 3.45 -11.18
C MET A 65 -7.30 3.16 -11.07
N GLU A 66 -7.68 1.92 -11.37
CA GLU A 66 -9.04 1.43 -11.20
C GLU A 66 -9.23 0.76 -9.83
N SER A 67 -10.49 0.54 -9.42
CA SER A 67 -10.79 -0.15 -8.16
C SER A 67 -10.19 -1.58 -8.12
N SER A 68 -10.13 -2.26 -9.26
CA SER A 68 -9.50 -3.58 -9.42
C SER A 68 -8.00 -3.54 -9.14
N ASP A 69 -7.33 -2.45 -9.50
CA ASP A 69 -5.90 -2.24 -9.26
C ASP A 69 -5.59 -2.15 -7.76
N ILE A 70 -6.44 -1.43 -7.02
CA ILE A 70 -6.32 -1.28 -5.56
C ILE A 70 -6.57 -2.61 -4.85
N GLN A 71 -7.57 -3.37 -5.29
CA GLN A 71 -7.87 -4.69 -4.72
C GLN A 71 -6.69 -5.66 -4.92
N LYS A 72 -6.17 -5.71 -6.14
CA LYS A 72 -5.00 -6.54 -6.48
C LYS A 72 -3.77 -6.11 -5.68
N MET A 73 -3.57 -4.80 -5.49
CA MET A 73 -2.48 -4.28 -4.68
C MET A 73 -2.57 -4.80 -3.25
N ARG A 74 -3.74 -4.70 -2.59
CA ARG A 74 -3.95 -5.22 -1.23
C ARG A 74 -3.66 -6.72 -1.13
N GLU A 75 -4.16 -7.52 -2.07
CA GLU A 75 -3.91 -8.96 -2.09
C GLU A 75 -2.42 -9.27 -2.17
N LEU A 76 -1.70 -8.56 -3.06
CA LEU A 76 -0.26 -8.65 -3.16
C LEU A 76 0.46 -8.18 -1.88
N GLU A 77 -0.07 -7.18 -1.17
CA GLU A 77 0.49 -6.76 0.12
C GLU A 77 0.34 -7.82 1.21
N SER A 78 -0.85 -8.42 1.29
CA SER A 78 -1.15 -9.50 2.23
C SER A 78 -0.25 -10.71 1.98
N GLU A 79 -0.13 -11.12 0.73
CA GLU A 79 0.71 -12.24 0.34
C GLU A 79 2.19 -11.96 0.61
N ASN A 80 2.68 -10.78 0.26
CA ASN A 80 4.05 -10.37 0.57
C ASN A 80 4.33 -10.34 2.08
N SER A 81 3.35 -9.91 2.90
CA SER A 81 3.49 -9.94 4.36
C SER A 81 3.62 -11.38 4.89
N LYS A 82 2.80 -12.31 4.37
CA LYS A 82 2.89 -13.74 4.74
C LYS A 82 4.21 -14.34 4.31
N LEU A 83 4.65 -14.08 3.08
CA LEU A 83 5.91 -14.56 2.54
C LEU A 83 7.10 -14.07 3.37
N LYS A 84 7.13 -12.79 3.76
CA LYS A 84 8.18 -12.25 4.63
C LYS A 84 8.22 -12.93 6.00
N LYS A 85 7.05 -13.21 6.59
CA LYS A 85 6.96 -13.93 7.87
C LYS A 85 7.54 -15.34 7.75
N LEU A 86 7.07 -16.11 6.76
CA LEU A 86 7.54 -17.47 6.51
C LEU A 86 9.04 -17.50 6.21
N TYR A 87 9.53 -16.54 5.42
CA TYR A 87 10.95 -16.42 5.11
C TYR A 87 11.79 -16.18 6.38
N ALA A 88 11.36 -15.25 7.26
CA ALA A 88 12.04 -15.00 8.52
C ALA A 88 12.04 -16.26 9.43
N GLU A 89 10.92 -16.96 9.54
CA GLU A 89 10.82 -18.22 10.30
C GLU A 89 11.81 -19.27 9.77
N ARG A 90 11.88 -19.46 8.44
CA ARG A 90 12.83 -20.39 7.83
C ARG A 90 14.28 -19.97 8.00
N CYS A 91 14.58 -18.68 7.94
CA CYS A 91 15.93 -18.18 8.22
C CYS A 91 16.38 -18.53 9.65
N LEU A 92 15.49 -18.35 10.64
CA LEU A 92 15.76 -18.69 12.03
C LEU A 92 15.98 -20.21 12.22
N GLU A 93 15.17 -21.05 11.57
CA GLU A 93 15.37 -22.51 11.59
C GLU A 93 16.73 -22.91 11.00
N ILE A 94 17.09 -22.33 9.85
CA ILE A 94 18.37 -22.60 9.18
C ILE A 94 19.54 -22.17 10.09
N GLU A 95 19.44 -21.01 10.73
CA GLU A 95 20.45 -20.50 11.65
C GLU A 95 20.61 -21.41 12.87
N ALA A 96 19.51 -21.81 13.50
CA ALA A 96 19.53 -22.75 14.62
C ALA A 96 20.16 -24.11 14.23
N LEU A 97 19.85 -24.62 13.03
CA LEU A 97 20.45 -25.87 12.52
C LEU A 97 21.96 -25.72 12.29
N LYS A 98 22.41 -24.60 11.73
CA LYS A 98 23.84 -24.31 11.55
C LYS A 98 24.56 -24.22 12.89
N ASP A 99 23.96 -23.58 13.89
CA ASP A 99 24.52 -23.49 15.24
C ASP A 99 24.70 -24.87 15.89
N VAL A 100 23.70 -25.75 15.78
CA VAL A 100 23.80 -27.13 16.30
C VAL A 100 24.89 -27.92 15.59
N LEU A 101 25.01 -27.78 14.27
CA LEU A 101 26.05 -28.47 13.48
C LEU A 101 27.46 -27.96 13.80
N SER A 102 27.61 -26.65 14.05
CA SER A 102 28.90 -26.04 14.39
C SER A 102 29.43 -26.43 15.77
N LYS A 103 28.56 -26.83 16.71
CA LYS A 103 28.94 -27.29 18.06
C LYS A 103 29.32 -28.77 18.14
N LYS A 104 29.22 -29.52 17.04
CA LYS A 104 29.44 -30.98 17.02
C LYS A 104 30.91 -31.42 16.83
N TRP A 105 31.85 -30.48 16.94
CA TRP A 105 33.28 -30.67 16.71
C TRP A 105 34.09 -29.88 17.75
#